data_AF-A0A1A8MA92-F1
#
_entry.id   AF-A0A1A8MA92-F1
#
_cell.length_a   1.000
_cell.length_b   1.000
_cell.length_c   1.000
_cell.angle_alpha   90.00
_cell.angle_beta   90.00
_cell.angle_gamma   90.00
#
_symmetry.space_group_name_H-M   'P 1'
#
loop_
_entity.id
_entity.type
_entity.pdbx_description
1 polymer ?
#
loop_
_entity_poly.entity_id
_entity_poly.type
_entity_poly.pdbx_seq_one_letter_code
_entity_poly.pdbx_strand_id
1 'polypeptide(L)'
;RKTTTTTTWACYQKVVRDARNKFFSNIITASFGNQRVLYQTLNAVLSASDHHSLTTSDALCTQFLKFFLGKIASIQAQISSPYVTSFPEPILHRSLDNFDLLSLSSLENLLSALKPSGSPVGPVPPHLLKETYSVTVTAALML
;
A
#
# COMPACT_ATOMS: atom_id res chain seq x y z
N ARG A 1 -13.10 19.26 -7.62
CA ARG A 1 -12.43 19.61 -6.34
C ARG A 1 -11.02 19.03 -6.40
N LYS A 2 -10.01 19.87 -6.65
CA LYS A 2 -8.61 19.44 -6.93
C LYS A 2 -7.92 19.04 -5.61
N THR A 3 -7.31 17.87 -5.57
CA THR A 3 -6.67 17.25 -4.40
C THR A 3 -5.32 17.91 -4.09
N THR A 4 -5.26 18.64 -2.98
CA THR A 4 -4.07 19.26 -2.38
C THR A 4 -3.26 18.26 -1.54
N THR A 5 -2.68 17.24 -2.16
CA THR A 5 -1.83 16.25 -1.46
C THR A 5 -0.33 16.40 -1.80
N THR A 6 0.04 17.21 -2.80
CA THR A 6 1.43 17.41 -3.22
C THR A 6 2.23 18.36 -2.32
N THR A 7 1.57 19.20 -1.52
CA THR A 7 2.22 20.25 -0.71
C THR A 7 2.88 19.72 0.56
N THR A 8 2.42 18.61 1.13
CA THR A 8 2.93 18.10 2.42
C THR A 8 4.23 17.31 2.28
N TRP A 9 4.34 16.43 1.28
CA TRP A 9 5.55 15.67 1.01
C TRP A 9 6.72 16.56 0.59
N ALA A 10 6.47 17.50 -0.32
CA ALA A 10 7.49 18.44 -0.77
C ALA A 10 7.98 19.34 0.39
N CYS A 11 7.08 19.75 1.28
CA CYS A 11 7.41 20.51 2.48
C CYS A 11 8.26 19.68 3.46
N TYR A 12 7.83 18.45 3.76
CA TYR A 12 8.61 17.53 4.60
C TYR A 12 10.03 17.33 4.07
N GLN A 13 10.14 17.01 2.78
CA GLN A 13 11.43 16.82 2.12
C GLN A 13 12.32 18.06 2.18
N LYS A 14 11.71 19.25 2.06
CA LYS A 14 12.43 20.52 2.24
C LYS A 14 12.95 20.68 3.67
N VAL A 15 12.09 20.48 4.67
CA VAL A 15 12.47 20.60 6.09
C VAL A 15 13.60 19.63 6.45
N VAL A 16 13.53 18.39 5.99
CA VAL A 16 14.58 17.38 6.22
C VAL A 16 15.90 17.79 5.58
N ARG A 17 15.88 18.28 4.33
CA ARG A 17 17.09 18.78 3.67
C ARG A 17 17.68 19.98 4.39
N ASP A 18 16.84 20.93 4.80
CA ASP A 18 17.28 22.14 5.49
C ASP A 18 17.91 21.79 6.85
N ALA A 19 17.29 20.89 7.61
CA ALA A 19 17.84 20.39 8.87
C ALA A 19 19.19 19.68 8.68
N ARG A 20 19.29 18.82 7.66
CA ARG A 20 20.54 18.12 7.32
C ARG A 20 21.64 19.10 6.93
N ASN A 21 21.35 20.06 6.07
CA ASN A 21 22.30 21.07 5.63
C ASN A 21 22.79 21.92 6.81
N LYS A 22 21.86 22.32 7.70
CA LYS A 22 22.19 23.05 8.93
C LYS A 22 23.11 22.23 9.86
N PHE A 23 22.84 20.94 10.04
CA PHE A 23 23.67 20.04 10.84
C PHE A 23 25.12 19.99 10.34
N PHE A 24 25.33 19.69 9.06
CA PHE A 24 26.69 19.61 8.51
C PHE A 24 27.37 20.98 8.44
N SER A 25 26.63 22.05 8.14
CA SER A 25 27.16 23.41 8.19
C SER A 25 27.69 23.74 9.59
N ASN A 26 26.96 23.38 10.64
CA ASN A 26 27.39 23.60 12.02
C ASN A 26 28.68 22.82 12.34
N ILE A 27 28.80 21.56 11.89
CA ILE A 27 30.01 20.76 12.08
C ILE A 27 31.21 21.42 11.38
N ILE A 28 31.03 21.88 10.15
CA ILE A 28 32.09 22.52 9.37
C ILE A 28 32.56 23.81 10.05
N THR A 29 31.63 24.66 10.50
CA THR A 29 31.98 25.91 11.17
C THR A 29 32.58 25.69 12.55
N ALA A 30 32.07 24.73 13.33
CA ALA A 30 32.58 24.43 14.67
C ALA A 30 33.92 23.71 14.65
N SER A 31 34.22 22.97 13.59
CA SER A 31 35.46 22.19 13.43
C SER A 31 36.45 22.85 12.47
N PHE A 32 36.30 24.16 12.22
CA PHE A 32 37.18 24.91 11.33
C PHE A 32 38.64 24.79 11.79
N GLY A 33 39.54 24.40 10.89
CA GLY A 33 40.95 24.12 11.21
C GLY A 33 41.23 22.72 11.79
N ASN A 34 40.21 21.94 12.15
CA ASN A 34 40.35 20.56 12.61
C ASN A 34 40.00 19.57 11.49
N GLN A 35 40.97 19.34 10.60
CA GLN A 35 40.81 18.46 9.44
C GLN A 35 40.42 17.03 9.83
N ARG A 36 40.91 16.51 10.97
CA ARG A 36 40.60 15.16 11.44
C ARG A 36 39.10 14.96 11.64
N VAL A 37 38.42 15.90 12.29
CA VAL A 37 36.97 15.83 12.54
C VAL A 37 36.18 15.94 11.23
N LEU A 38 36.63 16.80 10.31
CA LEU A 38 35.99 16.94 8.98
C LEU A 38 36.12 15.66 8.15
N TYR A 39 37.31 15.07 8.09
CA TYR A 39 37.53 13.79 7.39
C TYR A 39 36.80 12.63 8.05
N GLN A 40 36.73 12.57 9.38
CA GLN A 40 35.92 11.58 10.09
C GLN A 40 34.43 11.73 9.77
N THR A 41 33.93 12.96 9.73
CA THR A 41 32.54 13.26 9.36
C THR A 41 32.24 12.85 7.92
N LEU A 42 33.14 13.16 6.98
CA LEU A 42 33.02 12.71 5.58
C LEU A 42 33.05 11.19 5.48
N ASN A 43 33.99 10.54 6.18
CA ASN A 43 34.08 9.09 6.21
C ASN A 43 32.81 8.47 6.81
N ALA A 44 32.20 9.03 7.85
CA ALA A 44 30.95 8.51 8.39
C ALA A 44 29.76 8.62 7.40
N VAL A 45 29.75 9.66 6.56
CA VAL A 45 28.70 9.87 5.54
C VAL A 45 28.91 8.98 4.31
N LEU A 46 30.15 8.87 3.84
CA LEU A 46 30.50 8.14 2.62
C LEU A 46 30.68 6.65 2.88
N SER A 47 31.27 6.31 4.02
CA SER A 47 31.41 4.95 4.54
C SER A 47 30.23 4.62 5.42
N ALA A 48 29.02 5.09 5.05
CA ALA A 48 27.78 4.44 5.45
C ALA A 48 27.88 3.00 4.96
N SER A 49 28.56 2.18 5.78
CA SER A 49 28.65 0.74 5.69
C SER A 49 27.27 0.28 5.30
N ASP A 50 27.22 -0.53 4.23
CA ASP A 50 26.07 -1.33 3.83
C ASP A 50 25.15 -1.47 5.03
N HIS A 51 23.99 -0.78 4.94
CA HIS A 51 22.97 -0.82 5.97
C HIS A 51 22.95 -2.23 6.50
N HIS A 52 23.33 -2.38 7.78
CA HIS A 52 23.41 -3.64 8.51
C HIS A 52 22.56 -4.65 7.77
N SER A 53 23.19 -5.61 7.09
CA SER A 53 22.45 -6.76 6.60
C SER A 53 21.79 -7.30 7.85
N LEU A 54 20.51 -6.93 8.02
CA LEU A 54 19.73 -7.34 9.16
C LEU A 54 19.82 -8.83 9.03
N THR A 55 20.59 -9.47 9.90
CA THR A 55 20.83 -10.90 9.78
C THR A 55 19.49 -11.49 10.11
N THR A 56 18.69 -11.71 9.07
CA THR A 56 17.30 -12.11 9.14
C THR A 56 17.32 -13.47 9.78
N SER A 57 17.01 -13.50 11.07
CA SER A 57 16.88 -14.74 11.81
C SER A 57 15.42 -15.16 11.78
N ASP A 58 15.20 -16.48 11.79
CA ASP A 58 13.84 -17.04 11.87
C ASP A 58 13.08 -16.51 13.10
N ALA A 59 13.80 -16.20 14.18
CA ALA A 59 13.25 -15.58 15.38
C ALA A 59 12.68 -14.18 15.12
N LEU A 60 13.41 -13.32 14.40
CA LEU A 60 12.94 -11.98 14.03
C LEU A 60 11.76 -12.05 13.07
N CYS A 61 11.80 -12.95 12.08
CA CYS A 61 10.68 -13.17 11.16
C CYS A 61 9.42 -13.66 11.91
N THR A 62 9.59 -14.58 12.85
CA THR A 62 8.50 -15.10 13.68
C THR A 62 7.93 -14.01 14.59
N GLN A 63 8.78 -13.19 15.20
CA GLN A 63 8.36 -12.08 16.03
C GLN A 63 7.58 -11.03 15.23
N PHE A 64 8.08 -10.70 14.03
CA PHE A 64 7.39 -9.81 13.09
C PHE A 64 6.01 -10.38 12.72
N LEU A 65 5.93 -11.65 12.31
CA LEU A 65 4.66 -12.30 11.97
C LEU A 65 3.66 -12.25 13.14
N LYS A 66 4.09 -12.65 14.34
CA LYS A 66 3.24 -12.65 15.55
C LYS A 66 2.72 -11.24 15.87
N PHE A 67 3.57 -10.23 15.72
CA PHE A 67 3.18 -8.84 15.93
C PHE A 67 2.05 -8.42 14.99
N PHE A 68 2.18 -8.71 13.68
CA PHE A 68 1.16 -8.35 12.70
C PHE A 68 -0.15 -9.11 12.91
N LEU A 69 -0.09 -10.43 13.15
CA LEU A 69 -1.27 -11.22 13.43
C LEU A 69 -2.01 -10.73 14.69
N GLY A 70 -1.27 -10.44 15.77
CA GLY A 70 -1.86 -9.87 16.98
C GLY A 70 -2.51 -8.51 16.75
N LYS A 71 -1.88 -7.66 15.93
CA LYS A 71 -2.44 -6.35 15.57
C LYS A 71 -3.71 -6.46 14.73
N ILE A 72 -3.75 -7.37 13.76
CA ILE A 72 -4.94 -7.65 12.95
C ILE A 72 -6.09 -8.13 13.85
N ALA A 73 -5.83 -9.12 14.71
CA ALA A 73 -6.83 -9.65 15.64
C ALA A 73 -7.39 -8.56 16.57
N SER A 74 -6.52 -7.68 17.08
CA SER A 74 -6.93 -6.54 17.92
C SER A 74 -7.83 -5.56 17.16
N ILE A 75 -7.45 -5.20 15.93
CA ILE A 75 -8.27 -4.33 15.07
C ILE A 75 -9.63 -4.98 14.77
N GLN A 76 -9.65 -6.26 14.42
CA GLN A 76 -10.90 -7.00 14.16
C GLN A 76 -11.79 -7.06 15.41
N ALA A 77 -11.23 -7.27 16.59
CA ALA A 77 -11.99 -7.24 17.84
C ALA A 77 -12.59 -5.86 18.13
N GLN A 78 -11.90 -4.78 17.76
CA GLN A 78 -12.41 -3.41 17.90
C GLN A 78 -13.46 -3.05 16.83
N ILE A 79 -13.36 -3.63 15.63
CA ILE A 79 -14.33 -3.44 14.54
C ILE A 79 -15.59 -4.28 14.76
N SER A 80 -15.48 -5.44 15.41
CA SER A 80 -16.60 -6.24 15.92
C SER A 80 -17.31 -5.54 17.09
N SER A 81 -17.73 -4.30 16.85
CA SER A 81 -18.87 -3.69 17.52
C SER A 81 -20.09 -4.58 17.27
N PRO A 82 -20.99 -4.75 18.26
CA PRO A 82 -22.24 -5.47 18.10
C PRO A 82 -23.26 -4.67 17.26
N TYR A 83 -22.81 -4.01 16.18
CA TYR A 83 -23.69 -3.64 15.10
C TYR A 83 -23.93 -4.90 14.27
N VAL A 84 -24.68 -5.83 14.87
CA VAL A 84 -25.56 -6.71 14.12
C VAL A 84 -26.46 -5.77 13.34
N THR A 85 -26.01 -5.37 12.16
CA THR A 85 -26.96 -4.89 11.18
C THR A 85 -27.75 -6.14 10.86
N SER A 86 -28.90 -6.27 11.51
CA SER A 86 -29.98 -7.10 11.00
C SER A 86 -30.35 -6.47 9.66
N PHE A 87 -29.53 -6.74 8.64
CA PHE A 87 -30.01 -6.66 7.29
C PHE A 87 -31.04 -7.78 7.22
N PRO A 88 -32.31 -7.49 6.90
CA PRO A 88 -33.22 -8.57 6.55
C PRO A 88 -32.55 -9.33 5.43
N GLU A 89 -32.29 -10.62 5.67
CA GLU A 89 -31.88 -11.53 4.62
C GLU A 89 -32.88 -11.33 3.48
N PRO A 90 -32.44 -10.91 2.27
CA PRO A 90 -33.36 -10.81 1.17
C PRO A 90 -33.85 -12.24 0.90
N ILE A 91 -35.11 -12.51 1.25
CA ILE A 91 -35.74 -13.80 1.00
C ILE A 91 -35.82 -13.94 -0.52
N LEU A 92 -34.86 -14.68 -1.09
CA LEU A 92 -34.80 -14.92 -2.52
C LEU A 92 -35.82 -16.01 -2.87
N HIS A 93 -37.05 -15.61 -3.17
CA HIS A 93 -38.16 -16.52 -3.50
C HIS A 93 -38.04 -17.20 -4.87
N ARG A 94 -36.86 -17.21 -5.51
CA ARG A 94 -36.69 -17.73 -6.86
C ARG A 94 -35.42 -18.57 -6.95
N SER A 95 -35.61 -19.85 -7.26
CA SER A 95 -34.51 -20.75 -7.59
C SER A 95 -33.82 -20.25 -8.86
N LEU A 96 -32.51 -20.06 -8.81
CA LEU A 96 -31.71 -19.63 -9.96
C LEU A 96 -31.22 -20.88 -10.71
N ASP A 97 -32.14 -21.69 -11.21
CA ASP A 97 -31.80 -22.97 -11.86
C ASP A 97 -31.52 -22.83 -13.37
N ASN A 98 -31.73 -21.63 -13.93
CA ASN A 98 -31.55 -21.37 -15.36
C ASN A 98 -30.49 -20.29 -15.56
N PHE A 99 -29.24 -20.73 -15.69
CA PHE A 99 -28.16 -19.91 -16.21
C PHE A 99 -27.76 -20.44 -17.58
N ASP A 100 -27.89 -19.60 -18.61
CA ASP A 100 -27.30 -19.90 -19.90
C ASP A 100 -25.80 -19.66 -19.87
N LEU A 101 -25.05 -20.52 -20.55
CA LEU A 101 -23.61 -20.35 -20.70
C LEU A 101 -23.35 -19.10 -21.56
N LEU A 102 -22.74 -18.08 -20.94
CA LEU A 102 -22.41 -16.85 -21.65
C LEU A 102 -21.22 -17.04 -22.58
N SER A 103 -21.35 -16.61 -23.83
CA SER A 103 -20.22 -16.54 -24.76
C SER A 103 -19.27 -15.41 -24.37
N LEU A 104 -17.99 -15.55 -24.75
CA LEU A 104 -16.97 -14.56 -24.44
C LEU A 104 -17.31 -13.18 -25.03
N SER A 105 -17.80 -13.15 -26.27
CA SER A 105 -18.25 -11.92 -26.94
C SER A 105 -19.43 -11.25 -26.22
N SER A 106 -20.34 -12.04 -25.64
CA SER A 106 -21.46 -11.50 -24.85
C SER A 106 -20.97 -10.88 -23.55
N LEU A 107 -19.99 -11.51 -22.90
CA LEU A 107 -19.39 -11.00 -21.67
C LEU A 107 -18.59 -9.70 -21.90
N GLU A 108 -17.85 -9.60 -23.01
CA GLU A 108 -17.14 -8.38 -23.42
C GLU A 108 -18.09 -7.21 -23.70
N ASN A 109 -19.17 -7.49 -24.43
CA ASN A 109 -20.21 -6.49 -24.70
C ASN A 109 -20.89 -6.01 -23.41
N LEU A 110 -21.14 -6.92 -22.46
CA LEU A 110 -21.74 -6.57 -21.17
C LEU A 110 -20.78 -5.74 -20.31
N LEU A 111 -19.50 -6.13 -20.26
CA LEU A 111 -18.48 -5.42 -19.50
C LEU A 111 -18.21 -4.02 -20.07
N SER A 112 -18.19 -3.88 -21.40
CA SER A 112 -18.04 -2.56 -22.04
C SER A 112 -19.23 -1.66 -21.75
N ALA A 113 -20.46 -2.19 -21.78
CA ALA A 113 -21.70 -1.45 -21.49
C ALA A 113 -21.91 -1.10 -20.00
N LEU A 114 -21.30 -1.84 -19.07
CA LEU A 114 -21.41 -1.57 -17.64
C LEU A 114 -20.81 -0.20 -17.27
N LYS A 115 -21.59 0.63 -16.59
CA LYS A 115 -21.05 1.85 -15.97
C LYS A 115 -20.14 1.45 -14.81
N PRO A 116 -18.94 2.04 -14.66
CA PRO A 116 -18.12 1.81 -13.49
C PRO A 116 -18.89 2.20 -12.24
N SER A 117 -19.35 1.21 -11.49
CA SER A 117 -20.08 1.37 -10.23
C SER A 117 -19.31 0.61 -9.18
N GLY A 118 -18.91 1.30 -8.12
CA GLY A 118 -18.12 0.74 -7.03
C GLY A 118 -18.74 1.17 -5.71
N SER A 119 -18.69 0.27 -4.73
CA SER A 119 -19.00 0.64 -3.35
C SER A 119 -17.85 1.48 -2.79
N PRO A 120 -18.11 2.51 -1.96
CA PRO A 120 -17.07 3.21 -1.21
C PRO A 120 -16.32 2.31 -0.22
N VAL A 121 -16.85 1.12 0.07
CA VAL A 121 -16.24 0.06 0.90
C VAL A 121 -15.62 -1.05 0.02
N GLY A 122 -15.80 -1.00 -1.29
CA GLY A 122 -15.30 -2.01 -2.22
C GLY A 122 -13.77 -1.98 -2.31
N PRO A 123 -13.07 -3.13 -2.16
CA PRO A 123 -11.61 -3.17 -2.20
C PRO A 123 -11.04 -2.97 -3.62
N VAL A 124 -11.88 -3.15 -4.65
CA VAL A 124 -11.45 -3.08 -6.06
C VAL A 124 -12.16 -1.94 -6.77
N PRO A 125 -11.41 -0.94 -7.26
CA PRO A 125 -11.95 0.08 -8.13
C PRO A 125 -12.54 -0.53 -9.42
N PRO A 126 -13.78 -0.16 -9.82
CA PRO A 126 -14.47 -0.79 -10.94
C PRO A 126 -13.82 -0.52 -12.30
N HIS A 127 -12.91 0.46 -12.42
CA HIS A 127 -12.15 0.68 -13.65
C HIS A 127 -11.10 -0.41 -13.89
N LEU A 128 -10.51 -0.97 -12.82
CA LEU A 128 -9.51 -2.03 -12.94
C LEU A 128 -10.10 -3.30 -13.55
N LEU A 129 -11.36 -3.62 -13.26
CA LEU A 129 -12.04 -4.78 -13.84
C LEU A 129 -12.12 -4.72 -15.36
N LYS A 130 -12.27 -3.53 -15.95
CA LYS A 130 -12.25 -3.37 -17.41
C LYS A 130 -10.84 -3.48 -17.99
N GLU A 131 -9.85 -2.94 -17.29
CA GLU A 131 -8.45 -2.94 -17.74
C GLU A 131 -7.81 -4.33 -17.65
N THR A 132 -8.11 -5.11 -16.61
CA THR A 132 -7.52 -6.43 -16.40
C THR A 132 -8.24 -7.53 -17.18
N TYR A 133 -9.48 -7.32 -17.62
CA TYR A 133 -10.27 -8.36 -18.30
C TYR A 133 -9.55 -8.93 -19.53
N SER A 134 -8.94 -8.06 -20.35
CA SER A 134 -8.19 -8.49 -21.54
C SER A 134 -6.98 -9.38 -21.20
N VAL A 135 -6.41 -9.23 -20.00
CA VAL A 135 -5.24 -9.97 -19.53
C VAL A 135 -5.65 -11.27 -18.82
N THR A 136 -6.74 -11.26 -18.07
CA THR A 136 -7.21 -12.43 -17.32
C THR A 136 -7.91 -13.46 -18.20
N VAL A 137 -8.65 -13.03 -19.23
CA VAL A 137 -9.32 -13.94 -20.18
C VAL A 137 -8.34 -14.71 -21.04
N THR A 138 -7.29 -14.03 -21.53
CA THR A 138 -6.23 -14.68 -22.32
C THR A 138 -5.43 -15.68 -21.48
N ALA A 139 -5.17 -15.39 -20.20
CA ALA A 139 -4.51 -16.33 -19.31
C ALA A 139 -5.38 -17.56 -18.98
N ALA A 140 -6.70 -17.39 -18.83
CA ALA A 140 -7.62 -18.49 -18.50
C ALA A 140 -7.92 -19.42 -19.69
N LEU A 141 -7.81 -18.94 -20.94
CA LEU A 141 -7.96 -19.74 -22.15
C LEU A 141 -6.67 -20.50 -22.57
N MET A 142 -5.54 -20.21 -21.91
CA MET A 142 -4.24 -20.82 -22.16
C MET A 142 -3.90 -21.94 -21.15
N LEU A 143 -4.85 -22.32 -20.28
CA LEU A 143 -4.85 -23.48 -19.40
C LEU A 143 -5.88 -24.50 -19.89
#